data_AF-A0A527G6P0-F1
#
_entry.id   AF-A0A527G6P0-F1
#
_cell.length_a   1.000
_cell.length_b   1.000
_cell.length_c   1.000
_cell.angle_alpha   90.00
_cell.angle_beta   90.00
_cell.angle_gamma   90.00
#
_symmetry.space_group_name_H-M   'P 1'
#
loop_
_entity.id
_entity.type
_entity.pdbx_description
1 polymer ?
#
loop_
_entity_poly.entity_id
_entity_poly.type
_entity_poly.pdbx_seq_one_letter_code
_entity_poly.pdbx_strand_id
1 'polypeptide(L)'
;KWLHAPFEVGCALVRDAAAHRRTFAVTPEYLESTPRGLASGEWLHDYGLQTSRGFRALKVWMALKEHGVEKFGRLIDQNIAQAVYLAGLIEAAPQLQLAASPTVNIVCFRYQPGLTGEALKTLNTEVMLRLQEQGIAALSDTTVHGEHW
;
A
#
# COMPACT_ATOMS: atom_id res chain seq x y z
N LYS A 1 2.45 3.26 2.51
CA LYS A 1 2.95 2.84 1.17
C LYS A 1 2.64 3.99 0.21
N TRP A 2 3.36 4.39 -0.84
CA TRP A 2 4.71 4.17 -1.36
C TRP A 2 5.57 5.45 -1.18
N LEU A 3 5.18 6.31 -0.22
CA LEU A 3 5.97 7.44 0.28
C LEU A 3 6.87 7.05 1.47
N HIS A 4 7.14 5.75 1.65
CA HIS A 4 8.00 5.21 2.72
C HIS A 4 7.65 5.62 4.17
N ALA A 5 6.45 6.17 4.41
CA ALA A 5 6.02 6.52 5.76
C ALA A 5 5.80 5.25 6.62
N PRO A 6 6.35 5.18 7.85
CA PRO A 6 6.14 4.07 8.76
C PRO A 6 4.66 3.82 9.04
N PHE A 7 4.29 2.57 9.34
CA PHE A 7 2.93 2.27 9.77
C PHE A 7 2.57 3.02 11.07
N GLU A 8 1.32 3.42 11.29
CA GLU A 8 0.20 3.48 10.35
C GLU A 8 -0.02 4.92 9.83
N VAL A 9 -0.42 5.07 8.57
CA VAL A 9 -0.90 6.35 8.02
C VAL A 9 -1.70 6.11 6.74
N GLY A 10 -2.75 6.91 6.55
CA GLY A 10 -3.58 6.94 5.37
C GLY A 10 -4.16 8.33 5.16
N CYS A 11 -4.63 8.60 3.94
CA CYS A 11 -5.27 9.86 3.56
C CYS A 11 -6.59 9.52 2.87
N ALA A 12 -7.66 10.20 3.26
CA ALA A 12 -8.95 10.16 2.59
C ALA A 12 -9.28 11.58 2.13
N LEU A 13 -9.56 11.73 0.83
CA LEU A 13 -10.04 12.97 0.24
C LEU A 13 -11.53 12.85 0.00
N VAL A 14 -12.31 13.78 0.55
CA VAL A 14 -13.77 13.74 0.49
C VAL A 14 -14.29 14.97 -0.25
N ARG A 15 -15.22 14.75 -1.18
CA ARG A 15 -15.77 15.83 -2.02
C ARG A 15 -16.64 16.82 -1.23
N ASP A 16 -17.50 16.30 -0.36
CA ASP A 16 -18.41 17.10 0.47
C ASP A 16 -17.98 17.01 1.95
N ALA A 17 -17.25 18.03 2.40
CA ALA A 17 -16.76 18.10 3.77
C ALA A 17 -17.92 18.22 4.79
N ALA A 18 -19.00 18.91 4.43
CA ALA A 18 -20.12 19.14 5.32
C ALA A 18 -20.93 17.84 5.53
N ALA A 19 -21.17 17.07 4.47
CA ALA A 19 -21.80 15.76 4.58
C ALA A 19 -20.96 14.81 5.44
N HIS A 20 -19.64 14.72 5.19
CA HIS A 20 -18.75 13.87 5.98
C HIS A 20 -18.76 14.26 7.46
N ARG A 21 -18.61 15.55 7.77
CA ARG A 21 -18.65 16.04 9.14
C ARG A 21 -19.97 15.71 9.83
N ARG A 22 -21.12 15.94 9.17
CA ARG A 22 -22.45 15.62 9.74
C ARG A 22 -22.62 14.13 10.07
N THR A 23 -21.91 13.24 9.39
CA THR A 23 -21.96 11.79 9.66
C THR A 23 -21.22 11.41 10.95
N PHE A 24 -20.13 12.09 11.30
CA PHE A 24 -19.25 11.70 12.42
C PHE A 24 -19.30 12.63 13.63
N ALA A 25 -19.66 13.91 13.44
CA ALA A 25 -19.60 14.91 14.49
C ALA A 25 -20.58 14.60 15.63
N VAL A 26 -20.04 14.51 16.83
CA VAL A 26 -20.80 14.41 18.09
C VAL A 26 -20.07 15.28 19.10
N THR A 27 -20.76 16.29 19.63
CA THR A 27 -20.17 17.25 20.58
C THR A 27 -20.72 16.99 21.98
N PRO A 28 -20.00 16.25 22.83
CA PRO A 28 -20.35 16.16 24.25
C PRO A 28 -20.02 17.49 24.96
N GLU A 29 -20.68 17.74 26.10
CA GLU A 29 -20.54 18.98 26.90
C GLU A 29 -19.07 19.32 27.23
N TYR A 30 -18.23 18.31 27.49
CA TYR A 30 -16.81 18.53 27.82
C TYR A 30 -15.90 18.87 26.62
N LEU A 31 -16.44 18.92 25.40
CA LEU A 31 -15.72 19.28 24.17
C LEU A 31 -16.36 20.48 23.45
N GLU A 32 -17.11 21.31 24.17
CA GLU A 32 -17.68 22.53 23.62
C GLU A 32 -16.59 23.49 23.11
N SER A 33 -16.84 24.07 21.94
CA SER A 33 -15.94 25.06 21.35
C SER A 33 -16.01 26.38 22.12
N THR A 34 -14.86 27.02 22.29
CA THR A 34 -14.74 28.33 22.93
C THR A 34 -14.35 29.39 21.91
N PRO A 35 -14.71 30.68 22.10
CA PRO A 35 -14.34 31.74 21.15
C PRO A 35 -12.81 31.94 21.00
N ARG A 36 -12.01 31.46 21.97
CA ARG A 36 -10.54 31.57 22.01
C ARG A 36 -9.94 30.35 22.71
N GLY A 37 -8.67 30.08 22.45
CA GLY A 37 -7.90 29.00 23.08
C GLY A 37 -7.85 27.74 22.22
N LEU A 38 -7.46 26.61 22.82
CA LEU A 38 -7.29 25.35 22.08
C LEU A 38 -8.60 24.85 21.44
N ALA A 39 -9.73 25.12 22.09
CA ALA A 39 -11.06 24.71 21.64
C ALA A 39 -11.73 25.68 20.65
N SER A 40 -11.01 26.69 20.13
CA SER A 40 -11.55 27.59 19.10
C SER A 40 -11.33 27.11 17.66
N GLY A 41 -10.59 26.01 17.48
CA GLY A 41 -10.37 25.38 16.17
C GLY A 41 -11.39 24.30 15.86
N GLU A 42 -11.35 23.80 14.63
CA GLU A 42 -12.14 22.60 14.28
C GLU A 42 -11.59 21.36 14.97
N TRP A 43 -12.50 20.57 15.53
CA TRP A 43 -12.15 19.29 16.11
C TRP A 43 -11.92 18.23 15.03
N LEU A 44 -10.68 17.72 14.94
CA LEU A 44 -10.34 16.66 13.99
C LEU A 44 -11.03 15.31 14.26
N HIS A 45 -11.63 15.13 15.43
CA HIS A 45 -12.43 13.95 15.74
C HIS A 45 -13.82 13.99 15.09
N ASP A 46 -14.32 15.15 14.65
CA ASP A 46 -15.59 15.27 13.93
C ASP A 46 -15.54 14.68 12.50
N TYR A 47 -14.38 14.16 12.09
CA TYR A 47 -14.14 13.61 10.76
C TYR A 47 -13.86 12.10 10.76
N GLY A 48 -14.09 11.41 11.88
CA GLY A 48 -13.93 9.96 11.96
C GLY A 48 -14.35 9.38 13.31
N LEU A 49 -14.05 8.10 13.51
CA LEU A 49 -14.53 7.36 14.69
C LEU A 49 -13.69 7.57 15.95
N GLN A 50 -12.47 8.13 15.82
CA GLN A 50 -11.51 8.22 16.92
C GLN A 50 -11.52 9.62 17.54
N THR A 51 -11.97 9.74 18.80
CA THR A 51 -11.82 10.98 19.58
C THR A 51 -10.35 11.27 19.87
N SER A 52 -9.63 10.28 20.41
CA SER A 52 -8.19 10.33 20.65
C SER A 52 -7.42 9.70 19.51
N ARG A 53 -6.43 10.41 18.97
CA ARG A 53 -5.62 9.94 17.85
C ARG A 53 -4.20 10.46 17.90
N GLY A 54 -3.26 9.66 17.41
CA GLY A 54 -1.86 10.08 17.26
C GLY A 54 -1.68 11.14 16.17
N PHE A 55 -0.58 11.89 16.25
CA PHE A 55 -0.23 12.92 15.25
C PHE A 55 0.36 12.28 13.98
N ARG A 56 -0.44 11.47 13.27
CA ARG A 56 -0.02 10.72 12.07
C ARG A 56 0.46 11.63 10.92
N ALA A 57 -0.03 12.87 10.86
CA ALA A 57 0.35 13.84 9.84
C ALA A 57 1.80 14.36 10.01
N LEU A 58 2.35 14.36 11.23
CA LEU A 58 3.71 14.88 11.49
C LEU A 58 4.77 14.15 10.67
N LYS A 59 4.74 12.82 10.68
CA LYS A 59 5.73 12.01 9.93
C LYS A 59 5.62 12.21 8.42
N VAL A 60 4.41 12.42 7.89
CA VAL A 60 4.21 12.72 6.46
C VAL A 60 4.75 14.11 6.13
N TRP A 61 4.41 15.09 6.96
CA TRP A 61 4.89 16.46 6.79
C TRP A 61 6.41 16.54 6.84
N MET A 62 7.04 15.94 7.84
CA MET A 62 8.49 15.95 7.98
C MET A 62 9.18 15.22 6.82
N ALA A 63 8.63 14.09 6.36
CA ALA A 63 9.17 13.39 5.19
C ALA A 63 9.10 14.25 3.91
N LEU A 64 7.99 14.96 3.69
CA LEU A 64 7.86 15.87 2.55
C LEU A 64 8.77 17.10 2.66
N LYS A 65 8.93 17.65 3.87
CA LYS A 65 9.81 18.80 4.13
C LYS A 65 11.28 18.46 3.94
N GLU A 66 11.70 17.29 4.40
CA GLU A 66 13.08 16.82 4.33
C GLU A 66 13.46 16.34 2.92
N HIS A 67 12.59 15.56 2.27
CA HIS A 67 12.93 14.90 1.01
C HIS A 67 12.41 15.61 -0.24
N GLY A 68 11.34 16.40 -0.11
CA GLY A 68 10.66 17.00 -1.25
C GLY A 68 9.92 15.98 -2.12
N VAL A 69 9.01 16.49 -2.96
CA VAL A 69 8.19 15.63 -3.84
C VAL A 69 9.00 15.00 -4.97
N GLU A 70 10.03 15.68 -5.47
CA GLU A 70 10.86 15.19 -6.58
C GLU A 70 11.62 13.91 -6.22
N LYS A 71 12.14 13.82 -4.98
CA LYS A 71 12.84 12.62 -4.53
C LYS A 71 11.90 11.42 -4.46
N PHE A 72 10.67 11.61 -3.96
CA PHE A 72 9.67 10.55 -3.95
C PHE A 72 9.27 10.13 -5.36
N GLY A 73 9.09 11.08 -6.28
CA GLY A 73 8.85 10.79 -7.70
C GLY A 73 9.93 9.89 -8.29
N ARG A 74 11.21 10.26 -8.13
CA ARG A 74 12.34 9.44 -8.60
C ARG A 74 12.38 8.03 -8.00
N LEU A 75 12.07 7.87 -6.72
CA LEU A 75 12.05 6.56 -6.06
C LEU A 75 10.92 5.67 -6.59
N ILE A 76 9.75 6.26 -6.84
CA ILE A 76 8.61 5.57 -7.47
C ILE A 76 9.01 5.12 -8.88
N ASP A 77 9.56 6.02 -9.70
CA ASP A 77 10.02 5.70 -11.06
C ASP A 77 11.08 4.59 -11.06
N GLN A 78 12.04 4.65 -10.14
CA GLN A 78 13.08 3.62 -9.99
C GLN A 78 12.47 2.26 -9.67
N ASN A 79 11.52 2.21 -8.75
CA ASN A 79 10.85 0.97 -8.37
C ASN A 79 9.94 0.42 -9.49
N ILE A 80 9.33 1.28 -10.32
CA ILE A 80 8.63 0.87 -11.55
C ILE A 80 9.62 0.28 -12.55
N ALA A 81 10.76 0.94 -12.78
CA ALA A 81 11.80 0.45 -13.69
C ALA A 81 12.34 -0.92 -13.27
N GLN A 82 12.48 -1.16 -11.97
CA GLN A 82 12.87 -2.47 -11.43
C GLN A 82 11.81 -3.56 -11.73
N ALA A 83 10.53 -3.25 -11.62
CA ALA A 83 9.46 -4.18 -11.97
C ALA A 83 9.45 -4.49 -13.47
N VAL A 84 9.61 -3.48 -14.32
CA VAL A 84 9.74 -3.66 -15.78
C VAL A 84 10.96 -4.52 -16.13
N TYR A 85 12.09 -4.27 -15.48
CA TYR A 85 13.31 -5.06 -15.67
C TYR A 85 13.09 -6.54 -15.30
N LEU A 86 12.50 -6.81 -14.13
CA LEU A 86 12.19 -8.18 -13.70
C LEU A 86 11.21 -8.87 -14.66
N ALA A 87 10.18 -8.17 -15.13
CA ALA A 87 9.25 -8.71 -16.12
C ALA A 87 9.97 -9.12 -17.42
N GLY A 88 10.91 -8.31 -17.91
CA GLY A 88 11.72 -8.68 -19.08
C GLY A 88 12.59 -9.93 -18.85
N LEU A 89 13.13 -10.12 -17.64
CA LEU A 89 13.85 -11.35 -17.30
C LEU A 89 12.93 -12.58 -17.27
N ILE A 90 11.71 -12.41 -16.77
CA ILE A 90 10.69 -13.48 -16.73
C ILE A 90 10.27 -13.88 -18.13
N GLU A 91 9.99 -12.91 -19.01
CA GLU A 91 9.61 -13.16 -20.40
C GLU A 91 10.72 -13.85 -21.20
N ALA A 92 11.98 -13.58 -20.87
CA ALA A 92 13.13 -14.25 -21.48
C ALA A 92 13.36 -15.69 -20.96
N ALA A 93 12.69 -16.10 -19.89
CA ALA A 93 12.87 -17.41 -19.25
C ALA A 93 11.73 -18.38 -19.68
N PRO A 94 12.00 -19.43 -20.49
CA PRO A 94 10.95 -20.29 -21.06
C PRO A 94 10.08 -21.05 -20.05
N GLN A 95 10.57 -21.22 -18.83
CA GLN A 95 9.86 -21.94 -17.77
C GLN A 95 9.08 -21.01 -16.83
N LEU A 96 9.13 -19.70 -17.06
CA LEU A 96 8.38 -18.72 -16.27
C LEU A 96 7.26 -18.14 -17.12
N GLN A 97 6.16 -17.77 -16.47
CA GLN A 97 5.03 -17.14 -17.09
C GLN A 97 4.68 -15.87 -16.32
N LEU A 98 4.64 -14.73 -17.02
CA LEU A 98 4.17 -13.47 -16.48
C LEU A 98 2.63 -13.43 -16.49
N ALA A 99 2.02 -12.98 -15.40
CA ALA A 99 0.55 -12.86 -15.30
C ALA A 99 0.02 -11.68 -16.12
N ALA A 100 0.70 -10.54 -16.03
CA ALA A 100 0.40 -9.32 -16.76
C ALA A 100 1.62 -8.40 -16.76
N SER A 101 1.72 -7.49 -17.73
CA SER A 101 2.73 -6.44 -17.74
C SER A 101 2.60 -5.56 -16.48
N PRO A 102 3.69 -5.28 -15.75
CA PRO A 102 3.61 -4.50 -14.51
C PRO A 102 3.25 -3.04 -14.81
N THR A 103 2.28 -2.50 -14.06
CA THR A 103 1.88 -1.08 -14.11
C THR A 103 2.43 -0.27 -12.92
N VAL A 104 2.92 -0.96 -11.89
CA VAL A 104 3.52 -0.41 -10.66
C VAL A 104 4.70 -1.30 -10.23
N ASN A 105 5.20 -1.18 -9.01
CA ASN A 105 6.31 -1.97 -8.47
C ASN A 105 5.96 -3.39 -8.00
N ILE A 106 5.03 -4.07 -8.68
CA ILE A 106 4.63 -5.45 -8.36
C ILE A 106 4.64 -6.25 -9.65
N VAL A 107 5.33 -7.40 -9.62
CA VAL A 107 5.42 -8.34 -10.73
C VAL A 107 4.81 -9.66 -10.27
N CYS A 108 3.79 -10.12 -10.98
CA CYS A 108 3.09 -11.36 -10.69
C CYS A 108 3.43 -12.37 -11.79
N PHE A 109 4.00 -13.51 -11.40
CA PHE A 109 4.53 -14.51 -12.32
C PHE A 109 4.60 -15.86 -11.61
N ARG A 110 4.68 -16.93 -12.39
CA ARG A 110 4.80 -18.29 -11.87
C ARG A 110 5.77 -19.13 -12.67
N TYR A 111 6.24 -20.22 -12.06
CA TYR A 111 6.88 -21.32 -12.77
C TYR A 111 5.83 -22.15 -13.52
N GLN A 112 6.06 -22.42 -14.80
CA GLN A 112 5.14 -23.12 -15.69
C GLN A 112 5.85 -24.22 -16.49
N PRO A 113 6.03 -25.42 -15.90
CA PRO A 113 6.66 -26.57 -16.56
C PRO A 113 5.70 -27.39 -17.44
N GLY A 114 4.49 -26.89 -17.71
CA GLY A 114 3.43 -27.63 -18.41
C GLY A 114 2.45 -28.36 -17.47
N LEU A 115 2.40 -27.97 -16.20
CA LEU A 115 1.42 -28.46 -15.23
C LEU A 115 0.21 -27.53 -15.17
N THR A 116 -0.91 -28.05 -14.65
CA THR A 116 -2.17 -27.29 -14.50
C THR A 116 -2.86 -27.59 -13.18
N GLY A 117 -3.78 -26.72 -12.77
CA GLY A 117 -4.64 -26.93 -11.61
C GLY A 117 -3.86 -27.07 -10.30
N GLU A 118 -4.33 -27.96 -9.42
CA GLU A 118 -3.78 -28.09 -8.06
C GLU A 118 -2.32 -28.52 -8.04
N ALA A 119 -1.87 -29.29 -9.03
CA ALA A 119 -0.46 -29.69 -9.14
C ALA A 119 0.46 -28.49 -9.42
N LEU A 120 0.04 -27.58 -10.30
CA LEU A 120 0.79 -26.35 -10.61
C LEU A 120 0.85 -25.41 -9.40
N LYS A 121 -0.29 -25.26 -8.71
CA LYS A 121 -0.39 -24.46 -7.48
C LYS A 121 0.53 -25.01 -6.39
N THR A 122 0.41 -26.31 -6.10
CA THR A 122 1.24 -26.99 -5.09
C THR A 122 2.73 -26.77 -5.37
N LEU A 123 3.14 -26.90 -6.64
CA LEU A 123 4.53 -26.67 -7.05
C LEU A 123 4.98 -25.22 -6.82
N ASN A 124 4.18 -24.23 -7.23
CA ASN A 124 4.55 -22.82 -7.05
C ASN A 124 4.56 -22.40 -5.58
N THR A 125 3.63 -22.91 -4.77
CA THR A 125 3.64 -22.72 -3.32
C THR A 125 4.90 -23.33 -2.70
N GLU A 126 5.31 -24.54 -3.11
CA GLU A 126 6.55 -25.17 -2.63
C GLU A 126 7.80 -24.36 -3.01
N VAL A 127 7.86 -23.85 -4.25
CA VAL A 127 8.97 -22.97 -4.70
C VAL A 127 9.02 -21.71 -3.84
N MET A 128 7.88 -21.06 -3.60
CA MET A 128 7.79 -19.86 -2.76
C MET A 128 8.29 -20.14 -1.34
N LEU A 129 7.80 -21.21 -0.69
CA LEU A 129 8.16 -21.57 0.68
C LEU A 129 9.66 -21.84 0.80
N ARG A 130 10.24 -22.61 -0.13
CA ARG A 130 11.69 -22.87 -0.12
C ARG A 130 12.52 -21.60 -0.26
N LEU A 131 12.11 -20.67 -1.12
CA LEU A 131 12.82 -19.39 -1.27
C LEU A 131 12.78 -18.55 0.02
N GLN A 132 11.66 -18.58 0.74
CA GLN A 132 11.50 -17.91 2.04
C GLN A 132 12.37 -18.57 3.11
N GLU A 133 12.30 -19.89 3.25
CA GLU A 133 13.03 -20.67 4.26
C GLU A 133 14.55 -20.62 4.06
N GLN A 134 15.00 -20.56 2.81
CA GLN A 134 16.42 -20.39 2.47
C GLN A 134 16.91 -18.95 2.66
N GLY A 135 16.00 -18.00 2.93
CA GLY A 135 16.34 -16.59 3.08
C GLY A 135 16.77 -15.91 1.77
N ILE A 136 16.44 -16.51 0.61
CA ILE A 136 16.78 -15.95 -0.71
C ILE A 136 15.82 -14.80 -1.04
N ALA A 137 14.52 -15.01 -0.85
CA ALA A 137 13.49 -14.01 -1.12
C ALA A 137 12.24 -14.27 -0.27
N ALA A 138 11.61 -13.19 0.20
CA ALA A 138 10.31 -13.23 0.86
C ALA A 138 9.21 -12.85 -0.14
N LEU A 139 8.70 -13.86 -0.86
CA LEU A 139 7.62 -13.71 -1.84
C LEU A 139 6.26 -14.02 -1.21
N SER A 140 5.17 -13.61 -1.85
CA SER A 140 3.80 -14.01 -1.52
C SER A 140 3.09 -14.42 -2.79
N ASP A 141 2.10 -15.31 -2.68
CA ASP A 141 1.28 -15.75 -3.79
C ASP A 141 -0.11 -15.10 -3.78
N THR A 142 -0.84 -15.28 -4.88
CA THR A 142 -2.21 -14.79 -5.01
C THR A 142 -3.04 -15.68 -5.93
N THR A 143 -4.33 -15.36 -6.04
CA THR A 143 -5.23 -16.03 -6.99
C THR A 143 -6.03 -14.98 -7.75
N VAL A 144 -5.94 -15.04 -9.08
CA VAL A 144 -6.59 -14.10 -10.00
C VAL A 144 -7.43 -14.90 -10.97
N HIS A 145 -8.74 -14.62 -11.01
CA HIS A 145 -9.70 -15.35 -11.86
C HIS A 145 -9.66 -16.89 -11.70
N GLY A 146 -9.38 -17.36 -10.48
CA GLY A 146 -9.28 -18.79 -10.17
C GLY A 146 -7.93 -19.43 -10.53
N GLU A 147 -7.00 -18.68 -11.11
CA GLU A 147 -5.62 -19.12 -11.36
C GLU A 147 -4.68 -18.66 -10.25
N HIS A 148 -3.83 -19.57 -9.79
CA HIS A 148 -2.79 -19.29 -8.82
C HIS A 148 -1.54 -18.71 -9.50
N TRP A 149 -0.96 -17.69 -8.86
CA TRP A 149 0.21 -16.95 -9.31
C TRP A 149 1.13 -16.63 -8.14
#